data_AF-A0A316U0B1-F1
#
_entry.id   AF-A0A316U0B1-F1
#
_cell.length_a   1.000
_cell.length_b   1.000
_cell.length_c   1.000
_cell.angle_alpha   90.00
_cell.angle_beta   90.00
_cell.angle_gamma   90.00
#
_symmetry.space_group_name_H-M   'P 1'
#
loop_
_entity.id
_entity.type
_entity.pdbx_description
1 polymer ?
#
loop_
_entity_poly.entity_id
_entity_poly.type
_entity_poly.pdbx_seq_one_letter_code
_entity_poly.pdbx_strand_id
1 'polypeptide(L)'
;MMKTTYSVLFFLILLLTGCKFEERKAQERFEARKMLSDIGIEFTIDEYHSRIQEGDYSAVELFLKAGMTPNAGNEAGQYAIYYGHLNILELLFDHGLKPDDSGVVLTAIWVKNMDALEFLKTKGADFNKLHDRSTYGGNTETRLPLAFALDYNRIGRGANATGYGTFGGQYSRYDKKYYEIAEFLVNNGATFSGWVFGETPMRDVYVTSELEERAPSLYRKLR
;
A
#
# COMPACT_ATOMS: atom_id res chain seq x y z
N MET A 1 44.69 35.83 -2.13
CA MET A 1 44.44 35.21 -3.44
C MET A 1 44.36 33.67 -3.38
N MET A 2 45.13 32.97 -2.54
CA MET A 2 45.09 31.50 -2.42
C MET A 2 43.78 30.89 -1.86
N LYS A 3 43.08 31.54 -0.91
CA LYS A 3 41.87 30.97 -0.28
C LYS A 3 40.68 30.80 -1.25
N THR A 4 40.55 31.72 -2.20
CA THR A 4 39.46 31.69 -3.19
C THR A 4 39.65 30.58 -4.23
N THR A 5 40.89 30.27 -4.61
CA THR A 5 41.22 29.20 -5.55
C THR A 5 40.93 27.81 -5.00
N TYR A 6 41.20 27.55 -3.71
CA TYR A 6 40.82 26.27 -3.09
C TYR A 6 39.31 26.08 -2.98
N SER A 7 38.57 27.15 -2.71
CA SER A 7 37.11 27.12 -2.67
C SER A 7 36.51 26.78 -4.03
N VAL A 8 36.99 27.43 -5.10
CA VAL A 8 36.51 27.18 -6.47
C VAL A 8 36.89 25.77 -6.95
N LEU A 9 38.11 25.30 -6.63
CA LEU A 9 38.56 23.96 -6.97
C LEU A 9 37.75 22.87 -6.23
N PHE A 10 37.40 23.10 -4.97
CA PHE A 10 36.54 22.19 -4.18
C PHE A 10 35.13 22.08 -4.76
N PHE A 11 34.51 23.21 -5.16
CA PHE A 11 33.21 23.21 -5.83
C PHE A 11 33.25 22.52 -7.20
N LEU A 12 34.32 22.72 -7.99
CA LEU A 12 34.53 22.01 -9.27
C LEU A 12 34.68 20.50 -9.08
N ILE A 13 35.41 20.05 -8.04
CA ILE A 13 35.53 18.62 -7.72
C ILE A 13 34.19 18.03 -7.30
N LEU A 14 33.41 18.72 -6.45
CA LEU A 14 32.06 18.30 -6.06
C LEU A 14 31.14 18.15 -7.28
N LEU A 15 31.13 19.14 -8.19
CA LEU A 15 30.36 19.10 -9.42
C LEU A 15 30.77 17.93 -10.34
N LEU A 16 32.07 17.68 -10.51
CA LEU A 16 32.58 16.57 -11.31
C LEU A 16 32.24 15.20 -10.71
N THR A 17 32.27 15.07 -9.38
CA THR A 17 31.88 13.81 -8.70
C THR A 17 30.39 13.53 -8.78
N GLY A 18 29.54 14.57 -8.66
CA GLY A 18 28.09 14.43 -8.83
C GLY A 18 27.71 14.07 -10.27
N CYS A 19 28.35 14.68 -11.25
CA CYS A 19 28.10 14.39 -12.68
C CYS A 19 28.44 12.93 -13.04
N LYS A 20 29.59 12.42 -12.61
CA LYS A 20 29.98 11.00 -12.82
C LYS A 20 29.09 10.00 -12.07
N PHE A 21 28.43 10.43 -11.00
CA PHE A 21 27.49 9.59 -10.27
C PHE A 21 26.16 9.43 -11.03
N GLU A 22 25.62 10.53 -11.55
CA GLU A 22 24.40 10.49 -12.36
C GLU A 22 24.60 9.75 -13.69
N GLU A 23 25.76 9.90 -14.34
CA GLU A 23 26.12 9.13 -15.53
C GLU A 23 26.11 7.61 -15.25
N ARG A 24 26.66 7.17 -14.11
CA ARG A 24 26.64 5.74 -13.72
C ARG A 24 25.23 5.22 -13.51
N LYS A 25 24.37 5.94 -12.80
CA LYS A 25 22.97 5.53 -12.62
C LYS A 25 22.21 5.49 -13.95
N ALA A 26 22.51 6.41 -14.86
CA ALA A 26 21.94 6.39 -16.21
C ALA A 26 22.39 5.15 -16.99
N GLN A 27 23.66 4.77 -16.88
CA GLN A 27 24.19 3.55 -17.48
C GLN A 27 23.53 2.29 -16.88
N GLU A 28 23.42 2.21 -15.56
CA GLU A 28 22.77 1.08 -14.88
C GLU A 28 21.30 0.92 -15.31
N ARG A 29 20.55 2.03 -15.40
CA ARG A 29 19.19 2.01 -15.94
C ARG A 29 19.15 1.56 -17.39
N PHE A 30 20.10 2.01 -18.21
CA PHE A 30 20.18 1.63 -19.61
C PHE A 30 20.47 0.13 -19.77
N GLU A 31 21.42 -0.41 -19.03
CA GLU A 31 21.72 -1.85 -19.04
C GLU A 31 20.53 -2.68 -18.54
N ALA A 32 19.85 -2.24 -17.49
CA ALA A 32 18.67 -2.93 -16.99
C ALA A 32 17.53 -2.97 -18.03
N ARG A 33 17.30 -1.87 -18.75
CA ARG A 33 16.32 -1.83 -19.86
C ARG A 33 16.74 -2.71 -21.02
N LYS A 34 18.02 -2.76 -21.34
CA LYS A 34 18.55 -3.65 -22.36
C LYS A 34 18.33 -5.11 -21.98
N MET A 35 18.61 -5.49 -20.73
CA MET A 35 18.37 -6.84 -20.22
C MET A 35 16.89 -7.23 -20.33
N LEU A 36 15.95 -6.33 -19.98
CA LEU A 36 14.51 -6.55 -20.17
C LEU A 36 14.19 -6.81 -21.65
N SER A 37 14.73 -5.99 -22.56
CA SER A 37 14.55 -6.16 -23.99
C SER A 37 15.14 -7.49 -24.51
N ASP A 38 16.31 -7.90 -24.01
CA ASP A 38 17.00 -9.12 -24.43
C ASP A 38 16.21 -10.39 -24.02
N ILE A 39 15.43 -10.32 -22.94
CA ILE A 39 14.51 -11.40 -22.49
C ILE A 39 13.08 -11.24 -23.02
N GLY A 40 12.84 -10.28 -23.92
CA GLY A 40 11.55 -10.08 -24.57
C GLY A 40 10.47 -9.39 -23.72
N ILE A 41 10.88 -8.67 -22.67
CA ILE A 41 10.00 -7.95 -21.76
C ILE A 41 10.05 -6.45 -22.07
N GLU A 42 8.90 -5.83 -22.34
CA GLU A 42 8.82 -4.40 -22.61
C GLU A 42 8.86 -3.56 -21.32
N PHE A 43 9.56 -2.42 -21.32
CA PHE A 43 9.62 -1.54 -20.15
C PHE A 43 8.35 -0.69 -20.01
N THR A 44 7.23 -1.32 -19.63
CA THR A 44 5.92 -0.68 -19.43
C THR A 44 5.36 -0.93 -18.03
N ILE A 45 4.35 -0.14 -17.63
CA ILE A 45 3.66 -0.32 -16.34
C ILE A 45 2.87 -1.64 -16.34
N ASP A 46 2.18 -1.96 -17.44
CA ASP A 46 1.37 -3.18 -17.56
C ASP A 46 2.23 -4.44 -17.40
N GLU A 47 3.40 -4.46 -18.05
CA GLU A 47 4.33 -5.57 -17.94
C GLU A 47 4.91 -5.68 -16.53
N TYR A 48 5.30 -4.54 -15.92
CA TYR A 48 5.72 -4.48 -14.54
C TYR A 48 4.66 -5.05 -13.58
N HIS A 49 3.39 -4.69 -13.77
CA HIS A 49 2.28 -5.24 -13.02
C HIS A 49 2.14 -6.75 -13.25
N SER A 50 2.18 -7.22 -14.49
CA SER A 50 2.12 -8.68 -14.79
C SER A 50 3.20 -9.45 -14.04
N ARG A 51 4.45 -8.95 -14.02
CA ARG A 51 5.56 -9.58 -13.30
C ARG A 51 5.36 -9.59 -11.79
N ILE A 52 4.78 -8.54 -11.23
CA ILE A 52 4.38 -8.53 -9.81
C ILE A 52 3.30 -9.60 -9.57
N GLN A 53 2.27 -9.69 -10.40
CA GLN A 53 1.18 -10.66 -10.23
C GLN A 53 1.68 -12.11 -10.33
N GLU A 54 2.59 -12.36 -11.27
CA GLU A 54 3.23 -13.67 -11.51
C GLU A 54 4.22 -14.07 -10.40
N GLY A 55 4.67 -13.13 -9.56
CA GLY A 55 5.68 -13.40 -8.54
C GLY A 55 7.11 -13.41 -9.08
N ASP A 56 7.34 -12.83 -10.26
CA ASP A 56 8.65 -12.79 -10.92
C ASP A 56 9.55 -11.72 -10.28
N TYR A 57 10.11 -12.07 -9.12
CA TYR A 57 10.99 -11.21 -8.34
C TYR A 57 12.16 -10.65 -9.18
N SER A 58 12.77 -11.47 -10.03
CA SER A 58 13.93 -11.09 -10.82
C SER A 58 13.58 -10.03 -11.86
N ALA A 59 12.45 -10.20 -12.56
CA ALA A 59 11.98 -9.19 -13.51
C ALA A 59 11.61 -7.90 -12.77
N VAL A 60 10.87 -7.97 -11.66
CA VAL A 60 10.49 -6.80 -10.86
C VAL A 60 11.72 -6.02 -10.38
N GLU A 61 12.75 -6.71 -9.88
CA GLU A 61 14.02 -6.08 -9.48
C GLU A 61 14.67 -5.37 -10.68
N LEU A 62 14.63 -5.97 -11.86
CA LEU A 62 15.18 -5.38 -13.08
C LEU A 62 14.39 -4.14 -13.53
N PHE A 63 13.06 -4.14 -13.41
CA PHE A 63 12.22 -2.97 -13.65
C PHE A 63 12.59 -1.80 -12.72
N LEU A 64 12.77 -2.07 -11.43
CA LEU A 64 13.15 -1.05 -10.45
C LEU A 64 14.55 -0.51 -10.75
N LYS A 65 15.52 -1.36 -11.08
CA LYS A 65 16.87 -0.97 -11.55
C LYS A 65 16.82 -0.16 -12.85
N ALA A 66 15.89 -0.45 -13.75
CA ALA A 66 15.61 0.30 -14.98
C ALA A 66 14.94 1.68 -14.75
N GLY A 67 14.58 1.97 -13.49
CA GLY A 67 14.02 3.25 -13.06
C GLY A 67 12.49 3.28 -13.01
N MET A 68 11.81 2.13 -13.02
CA MET A 68 10.38 2.08 -12.75
C MET A 68 10.15 2.52 -11.29
N THR A 69 9.19 3.41 -11.07
CA THR A 69 8.82 3.79 -9.70
C THR A 69 8.18 2.60 -8.99
N PRO A 70 8.48 2.34 -7.71
CA PRO A 70 7.95 1.16 -7.01
C PRO A 70 6.43 1.13 -6.95
N ASN A 71 5.79 2.31 -6.91
CA ASN A 71 4.33 2.48 -6.96
C ASN A 71 3.80 2.86 -8.36
N ALA A 72 4.45 2.42 -9.44
CA ALA A 72 3.96 2.68 -10.80
C ALA A 72 2.51 2.20 -10.96
N GLY A 73 1.65 3.02 -11.54
CA GLY A 73 0.21 2.77 -11.65
C GLY A 73 -0.60 3.08 -10.38
N ASN A 74 0.00 3.05 -9.19
CA ASN A 74 -0.63 3.04 -7.86
C ASN A 74 -1.19 1.68 -7.39
N GLU A 75 -1.00 0.60 -8.16
CA GLU A 75 -1.47 -0.74 -7.79
C GLU A 75 -0.35 -1.75 -7.48
N ALA A 76 0.92 -1.41 -7.73
CA ALA A 76 2.04 -2.34 -7.59
C ALA A 76 2.11 -3.03 -6.21
N GLY A 77 2.03 -2.26 -5.12
CA GLY A 77 1.99 -2.82 -3.76
C GLY A 77 0.71 -3.61 -3.47
N GLN A 78 -0.41 -3.22 -4.08
CA GLN A 78 -1.68 -3.93 -3.93
C GLN A 78 -1.64 -5.30 -4.60
N TYR A 79 -1.07 -5.39 -5.81
CA TYR A 79 -0.87 -6.67 -6.50
C TYR A 79 0.06 -7.59 -5.71
N ALA A 80 1.19 -7.09 -5.21
CA ALA A 80 2.09 -7.90 -4.39
C ALA A 80 1.36 -8.52 -3.19
N ILE A 81 0.51 -7.75 -2.51
CA ILE A 81 -0.31 -8.24 -1.38
C ILE A 81 -1.39 -9.22 -1.84
N TYR A 82 -2.13 -8.89 -2.91
CA TYR A 82 -3.26 -9.68 -3.39
C TYR A 82 -2.85 -11.07 -3.85
N TYR A 83 -1.73 -11.16 -4.57
CA TYR A 83 -1.18 -12.42 -5.06
C TYR A 83 -0.26 -13.11 -4.04
N GLY A 84 -0.03 -12.52 -2.87
CA GLY A 84 0.70 -13.15 -1.75
C GLY A 84 2.23 -13.09 -1.86
N HIS A 85 2.77 -12.20 -2.70
CA HIS A 85 4.21 -12.06 -2.96
C HIS A 85 4.87 -11.08 -1.97
N LEU A 86 4.97 -11.49 -0.70
CA LEU A 86 5.54 -10.65 0.36
C LEU A 86 7.01 -10.26 0.10
N ASN A 87 7.78 -11.13 -0.55
CA ASN A 87 9.16 -10.83 -0.99
C ASN A 87 9.21 -9.70 -2.03
N ILE A 88 8.25 -9.65 -2.95
CA ILE A 88 8.12 -8.56 -3.91
C ILE A 88 7.69 -7.29 -3.17
N LEU A 89 6.71 -7.39 -2.26
CA LEU A 89 6.32 -6.25 -1.44
C LEU A 89 7.54 -5.65 -0.72
N GLU A 90 8.37 -6.49 -0.08
CA GLU A 90 9.61 -6.07 0.56
C GLU A 90 10.57 -5.35 -0.39
N LEU A 91 10.80 -5.91 -1.57
CA LEU A 91 11.60 -5.29 -2.62
C LEU A 91 11.06 -3.90 -3.04
N LEU A 92 9.75 -3.72 -3.13
CA LEU A 92 9.13 -2.44 -3.45
C LEU A 92 9.42 -1.39 -2.36
N PHE A 93 9.34 -1.79 -1.08
CA PHE A 93 9.68 -0.91 0.05
C PHE A 93 11.16 -0.53 0.06
N ASP A 94 12.06 -1.46 -0.26
CA ASP A 94 13.49 -1.17 -0.37
C ASP A 94 13.80 -0.17 -1.48
N HIS A 95 12.91 -0.07 -2.49
CA HIS A 95 12.98 0.92 -3.57
C HIS A 95 12.12 2.18 -3.33
N GLY A 96 11.54 2.32 -2.13
CA GLY A 96 10.88 3.56 -1.71
C GLY A 96 9.35 3.57 -1.79
N LEU A 97 8.70 2.41 -1.95
CA LEU A 97 7.26 2.28 -1.64
C LEU A 97 7.04 2.66 -0.18
N LYS A 98 6.02 3.46 0.08
CA LYS A 98 5.64 3.87 1.44
C LYS A 98 4.43 3.06 1.91
N PRO A 99 4.30 2.83 3.23
CA PRO A 99 3.19 2.03 3.74
C PRO A 99 1.83 2.73 3.61
N ASP A 100 1.83 4.05 3.45
CA ASP A 100 0.66 4.90 3.22
C ASP A 100 0.43 5.23 1.73
N ASP A 101 1.22 4.65 0.82
CA ASP A 101 0.93 4.72 -0.62
C ASP A 101 -0.40 4.01 -0.91
N SER A 102 -1.13 4.55 -1.89
CA SER A 102 -2.56 4.29 -2.09
C SER A 102 -2.91 2.79 -2.10
N GLY A 103 -3.82 2.41 -1.20
CA GLY A 103 -4.50 1.12 -1.19
C GLY A 103 -3.73 -0.03 -0.52
N VAL A 104 -2.44 0.09 -0.19
CA VAL A 104 -1.63 -1.02 0.34
C VAL A 104 -2.22 -1.62 1.64
N VAL A 105 -2.50 -0.79 2.64
CA VAL A 105 -3.12 -1.21 3.92
C VAL A 105 -4.53 -1.77 3.70
N LEU A 106 -5.33 -1.13 2.85
CA LEU A 106 -6.70 -1.57 2.56
C LEU A 106 -6.73 -2.92 1.86
N THR A 107 -5.85 -3.14 0.90
CA THR A 107 -5.72 -4.43 0.22
C THR A 107 -5.35 -5.51 1.22
N ALA A 108 -4.40 -5.26 2.14
CA ALA A 108 -4.05 -6.23 3.19
C ALA A 108 -5.23 -6.59 4.09
N ILE A 109 -6.06 -5.61 4.47
CA ILE A 109 -7.29 -5.84 5.23
C ILE A 109 -8.30 -6.64 4.40
N TRP A 110 -8.50 -6.25 3.15
CA TRP A 110 -9.49 -6.82 2.25
C TRP A 110 -9.21 -8.28 1.90
N VAL A 111 -7.95 -8.62 1.56
CA VAL A 111 -7.54 -10.01 1.35
C VAL A 111 -7.31 -10.78 2.65
N LYS A 112 -7.47 -10.11 3.80
CA LYS A 112 -7.24 -10.65 5.13
C LYS A 112 -5.84 -11.23 5.29
N ASN A 113 -4.83 -10.52 4.82
CA ASN A 113 -3.43 -10.94 4.88
C ASN A 113 -2.76 -10.36 6.14
N MET A 114 -2.75 -11.15 7.22
CA MET A 114 -2.14 -10.76 8.49
C MET A 114 -0.62 -10.60 8.39
N ASP A 115 0.05 -11.40 7.56
CA ASP A 115 1.49 -11.30 7.37
C ASP A 115 1.86 -9.97 6.71
N ALA A 116 1.06 -9.54 5.72
CA ALA A 116 1.20 -8.21 5.12
C ALA A 116 0.92 -7.09 6.15
N LEU A 117 -0.09 -7.23 7.02
CA LEU A 117 -0.37 -6.23 8.05
C LEU A 117 0.75 -6.10 9.09
N GLU A 118 1.29 -7.23 9.55
CA GLU A 118 2.45 -7.23 10.45
C GLU A 118 3.68 -6.63 9.76
N PHE A 119 3.91 -6.98 8.50
CA PHE A 119 4.99 -6.39 7.70
C PHE A 119 4.83 -4.87 7.57
N LEU A 120 3.64 -4.38 7.21
CA LEU A 120 3.35 -2.95 7.07
C LEU A 120 3.55 -2.19 8.38
N LYS A 121 3.18 -2.79 9.50
CA LYS A 121 3.50 -2.27 10.84
C LYS A 121 5.01 -2.13 11.04
N THR A 122 5.82 -3.12 10.65
CA THR A 122 7.29 -2.99 10.74
C THR A 122 7.86 -1.86 9.88
N LYS A 123 7.18 -1.54 8.76
CA LYS A 123 7.53 -0.42 7.87
C LYS A 123 6.96 0.93 8.33
N GLY A 124 6.26 0.98 9.48
CA GLY A 124 5.75 2.23 10.08
C GLY A 124 4.41 2.69 9.53
N ALA A 125 3.56 1.78 9.06
CA ALA A 125 2.20 2.10 8.63
C ALA A 125 1.40 2.83 9.73
N ASP A 126 0.77 3.95 9.36
CA ASP A 126 -0.18 4.66 10.21
C ASP A 126 -1.60 4.18 9.92
N PHE A 127 -2.14 3.34 10.80
CA PHE A 127 -3.47 2.74 10.63
C PHE A 127 -4.64 3.70 10.89
N ASN A 128 -4.39 5.00 11.09
CA ASN A 128 -5.42 6.04 11.00
C ASN A 128 -5.42 6.77 9.66
N LYS A 129 -4.33 6.67 8.88
CA LYS A 129 -4.23 7.38 7.60
C LYS A 129 -4.73 6.52 6.47
N LEU A 130 -5.73 7.04 5.76
CA LEU A 130 -6.07 6.58 4.41
C LEU A 130 -6.62 7.76 3.61
N HIS A 131 -6.49 7.63 2.29
CA HIS A 131 -7.31 8.34 1.32
C HIS A 131 -7.91 7.32 0.37
N ASP A 132 -8.95 6.60 0.81
CA ASP A 132 -9.82 5.94 -0.16
C ASP A 132 -10.66 7.01 -0.85
N ARG A 133 -10.28 7.39 -2.07
CA ARG A 133 -11.10 8.21 -2.97
C ARG A 133 -12.07 7.29 -3.71
N SER A 134 -12.83 6.49 -2.97
CA SER A 134 -13.90 5.67 -3.51
C SER A 134 -15.08 6.57 -3.85
N THR A 135 -15.20 6.91 -5.13
CA THR A 135 -16.43 7.47 -5.71
C THR A 135 -17.48 6.36 -5.80
N TYR A 136 -18.18 6.11 -4.70
CA TYR A 136 -19.52 5.53 -4.77
C TYR A 136 -20.52 6.69 -4.70
N GLY A 137 -21.07 7.07 -5.86
CA GLY A 137 -22.23 7.97 -5.96
C GLY A 137 -22.21 9.19 -5.05
N GLY A 138 -21.37 10.18 -5.36
CA GLY A 138 -21.55 11.58 -4.91
C GLY A 138 -20.85 12.00 -3.62
N ASN A 139 -20.33 11.10 -2.78
CA ASN A 139 -19.84 11.47 -1.45
C ASN A 139 -18.46 10.83 -1.20
N THR A 140 -17.39 11.63 -1.19
CA THR A 140 -16.03 11.17 -0.88
C THR A 140 -15.86 10.97 0.63
N GLU A 141 -16.38 9.88 1.18
CA GLU A 141 -16.01 9.49 2.55
C GLU A 141 -14.67 8.75 2.51
N THR A 142 -13.64 9.43 3.00
CA THR A 142 -12.37 8.78 3.33
C THR A 142 -12.65 7.69 4.37
N ARG A 143 -12.62 6.42 3.97
CA ARG A 143 -12.80 5.30 4.92
C ARG A 143 -11.50 5.06 5.68
N LEU A 144 -11.58 5.00 7.01
CA LEU A 144 -10.44 4.61 7.86
C LEU A 144 -10.24 3.09 7.83
N PRO A 145 -9.02 2.56 8.04
CA PRO A 145 -8.75 1.13 8.04
C PRO A 145 -9.66 0.33 8.99
N LEU A 146 -9.87 0.87 10.20
CA LEU A 146 -10.72 0.23 11.21
C LEU A 146 -12.19 0.20 10.79
N ALA A 147 -12.70 1.31 10.24
CA ALA A 147 -14.06 1.37 9.71
C ALA A 147 -14.23 0.40 8.54
N PHE A 148 -13.26 0.34 7.63
CA PHE A 148 -13.25 -0.59 6.50
C PHE A 148 -13.30 -2.04 6.97
N ALA A 149 -12.45 -2.46 7.92
CA ALA A 149 -12.47 -3.80 8.47
C ALA A 149 -13.84 -4.19 9.07
N LEU A 150 -14.53 -3.23 9.70
CA LEU A 150 -15.83 -3.47 10.33
C LEU A 150 -17.02 -3.34 9.35
N ASP A 151 -16.93 -2.48 8.34
CA ASP A 151 -17.95 -2.31 7.31
C ASP A 151 -18.05 -3.52 6.39
N TYR A 152 -16.92 -4.08 5.94
CA TYR A 152 -16.94 -5.25 5.06
C TYR A 152 -17.65 -6.44 5.70
N ASN A 153 -17.51 -6.59 7.02
CA ASN A 153 -18.29 -7.55 7.81
C ASN A 153 -19.81 -7.30 7.74
N ARG A 154 -20.24 -6.03 7.69
CA ARG A 154 -21.66 -5.63 7.69
C ARG A 154 -22.28 -5.67 6.29
N ILE A 155 -21.51 -5.34 5.26
CA ILE A 155 -21.95 -5.26 3.85
C ILE A 155 -22.41 -6.62 3.29
N GLY A 156 -21.99 -7.75 3.89
CA GLY A 156 -22.52 -9.09 3.60
C GLY A 156 -24.03 -9.27 3.83
N ARG A 157 -24.75 -8.24 4.34
CA ARG A 157 -26.21 -8.23 4.47
C ARG A 157 -26.98 -7.75 3.24
N GLY A 158 -26.37 -7.18 2.19
CA GLY A 158 -27.19 -6.74 1.05
C GLY A 158 -26.54 -6.03 -0.14
N ALA A 159 -25.23 -5.86 -0.24
CA ALA A 159 -24.64 -5.19 -1.41
C ALA A 159 -24.04 -6.20 -2.39
N ASN A 160 -24.56 -6.19 -3.62
CA ASN A 160 -23.83 -6.61 -4.80
C ASN A 160 -22.61 -5.67 -4.91
N ALA A 161 -21.45 -6.11 -4.43
CA ALA A 161 -20.23 -5.31 -4.43
C ALA A 161 -19.67 -5.21 -5.86
N THR A 162 -20.28 -4.36 -6.68
CA THR A 162 -19.88 -4.08 -8.07
C THR A 162 -18.99 -2.85 -8.20
N GLY A 163 -18.50 -2.29 -7.09
CA GLY A 163 -17.64 -1.09 -7.08
C GLY A 163 -16.15 -1.35 -7.26
N TYR A 164 -15.67 -2.55 -6.91
CA TYR A 164 -14.32 -3.00 -7.21
C TYR A 164 -14.39 -3.79 -8.52
N GLY A 165 -14.52 -3.07 -9.63
CA GLY A 165 -14.36 -3.64 -10.95
C GLY A 165 -12.93 -4.09 -11.16
N THR A 166 -12.55 -5.25 -10.59
CA THR A 166 -11.45 -6.16 -10.99
C THR A 166 -11.22 -7.29 -9.97
N PHE A 167 -11.64 -7.15 -8.71
CA PHE A 167 -11.34 -8.13 -7.66
C PHE A 167 -12.61 -8.81 -7.12
N GLY A 168 -13.23 -9.64 -7.96
CA GLY A 168 -14.44 -10.40 -7.64
C GLY A 168 -14.16 -11.59 -6.72
N GLY A 169 -14.37 -11.43 -5.41
CA GLY A 169 -14.36 -12.51 -4.43
C GLY A 169 -15.77 -12.95 -4.02
N GLN A 170 -15.96 -14.24 -3.70
CA GLN A 170 -17.21 -14.73 -3.09
C GLN A 170 -17.28 -14.30 -1.61
N TYR A 171 -18.32 -13.54 -1.28
CA TYR A 171 -18.54 -12.98 0.05
C TYR A 171 -19.19 -14.01 0.97
N SER A 172 -18.43 -14.59 1.91
CA SER A 172 -19.04 -15.28 3.04
C SER A 172 -19.51 -14.24 4.06
N ARG A 173 -20.77 -14.37 4.50
CA ARG A 173 -21.30 -13.57 5.59
C ARG A 173 -20.49 -13.84 6.86
N TYR A 174 -19.96 -12.79 7.47
CA TYR A 174 -19.31 -12.80 8.79
C TYR A 174 -18.03 -13.63 8.87
N ASP A 175 -16.93 -13.01 8.45
CA ASP A 175 -15.61 -13.61 8.63
C ASP A 175 -14.99 -13.13 9.95
N LYS A 176 -14.82 -14.05 10.91
CA LYS A 176 -14.18 -13.78 12.21
C LYS A 176 -12.80 -13.12 12.03
N LYS A 177 -12.13 -13.38 10.90
CA LYS A 177 -10.84 -12.80 10.55
C LYS A 177 -10.87 -11.27 10.45
N TYR A 178 -12.00 -10.66 10.10
CA TYR A 178 -12.11 -9.20 10.11
C TYR A 178 -12.17 -8.62 11.54
N TYR A 179 -12.67 -9.35 12.54
CA TYR A 179 -12.58 -8.91 13.94
C TYR A 179 -11.15 -9.02 14.46
N GLU A 180 -10.42 -10.07 14.07
CA GLU A 180 -8.99 -10.21 14.35
C GLU A 180 -8.20 -9.04 13.76
N ILE A 181 -8.46 -8.70 12.49
CA ILE A 181 -7.85 -7.53 11.84
C ILE A 181 -8.24 -6.24 12.57
N ALA A 182 -9.51 -6.05 12.92
CA ALA A 182 -9.95 -4.86 13.65
C ALA A 182 -9.28 -4.76 15.04
N GLU A 183 -9.12 -5.87 15.76
CA GLU A 183 -8.34 -5.90 17.01
C GLU A 183 -6.87 -5.56 16.77
N PHE A 184 -6.26 -6.11 15.73
CA PHE A 184 -4.90 -5.74 15.33
C PHE A 184 -4.78 -4.24 15.08
N LEU A 185 -5.69 -3.66 14.30
CA LEU A 185 -5.69 -2.23 13.98
C LEU A 185 -5.82 -1.38 15.25
N VAL A 186 -6.75 -1.70 16.15
CA VAL A 186 -6.93 -0.99 17.43
C VAL A 186 -5.68 -1.10 18.32
N ASN A 187 -5.07 -2.29 18.39
CA ASN A 187 -3.84 -2.51 19.15
C ASN A 187 -2.66 -1.71 18.58
N ASN A 188 -2.72 -1.32 17.30
CA ASN A 188 -1.71 -0.48 16.64
C ASN A 188 -2.20 0.97 16.45
N GLY A 189 -3.12 1.42 17.30
CA GLY A 189 -3.49 2.85 17.40
C GLY A 189 -4.56 3.30 16.41
N ALA A 190 -5.19 2.41 15.66
CA ALA A 190 -6.33 2.78 14.82
C ALA A 190 -7.53 3.17 15.69
N THR A 191 -8.17 4.28 15.33
CA THR A 191 -9.33 4.84 16.03
C THR A 191 -10.43 5.19 15.03
N PHE A 192 -11.61 5.53 15.54
CA PHE A 192 -12.66 6.16 14.75
C PHE A 192 -12.45 7.68 14.72
N SER A 193 -11.51 8.15 13.91
CA SER A 193 -11.28 9.59 13.71
C SER A 193 -12.22 10.14 12.64
N GLY A 194 -13.39 10.67 13.03
CA GLY A 194 -14.25 11.39 12.10
C GLY A 194 -15.74 11.10 12.26
N TRP A 195 -16.49 11.55 11.26
CA TRP A 195 -17.94 11.60 11.26
C TRP A 195 -18.46 11.03 9.94
N VAL A 196 -19.52 10.21 10.02
CA VAL A 196 -20.30 9.77 8.87
C VAL A 196 -21.28 10.88 8.51
N PHE A 197 -21.25 11.32 7.25
CA PHE A 197 -21.99 12.48 6.73
C PHE A 197 -21.88 13.77 7.56
N GLY A 198 -20.82 13.93 8.36
CA GLY A 198 -20.62 15.09 9.23
C GLY A 198 -21.54 15.16 10.45
N GLU A 199 -22.47 14.20 10.62
CA GLU A 199 -23.52 14.27 11.64
C GLU A 199 -23.39 13.19 12.72
N THR A 200 -22.87 12.01 12.37
CA THR A 200 -22.77 10.89 13.31
C THR A 200 -21.31 10.54 13.55
N PRO A 201 -20.81 10.54 14.81
CA PRO A 201 -19.47 10.04 15.09
C PRO A 201 -19.29 8.64 14.53
N MET A 202 -18.21 8.38 13.79
CA MET A 202 -17.96 7.03 13.23
C MET A 202 -18.02 5.97 14.33
N ARG A 203 -17.49 6.27 15.53
CA ARG A 203 -17.53 5.37 16.69
C ARG A 203 -18.95 4.86 16.99
N ASP A 204 -19.94 5.73 16.96
CA ASP A 204 -21.33 5.38 17.31
C ASP A 204 -21.98 4.50 16.24
N VAL A 205 -21.50 4.59 14.99
CA VAL A 205 -21.94 3.73 13.90
C VAL A 205 -21.45 2.29 14.11
N TYR A 206 -20.21 2.10 14.60
CA TYR A 206 -19.54 0.79 14.63
C TYR A 206 -19.51 0.11 16.00
N VAL A 207 -19.53 0.85 17.11
CA VAL A 207 -19.51 0.31 18.47
C VAL A 207 -20.94 0.03 18.93
N THR A 208 -21.51 -1.06 18.44
CA THR A 208 -22.91 -1.45 18.68
C THR A 208 -23.01 -2.65 19.63
N SER A 209 -24.22 -2.96 20.12
CA SER A 209 -24.50 -4.20 20.86
C SER A 209 -24.18 -5.46 20.03
N GLU A 210 -24.29 -5.40 18.70
CA GLU A 210 -23.88 -6.49 17.82
C GLU A 210 -22.36 -6.72 17.89
N LEU A 211 -21.56 -5.66 18.00
CA LEU A 211 -20.11 -5.79 18.19
C LEU A 211 -19.80 -6.37 19.58
N GLU A 212 -20.54 -5.97 20.62
CA GLU A 212 -20.42 -6.53 21.97
C GLU A 212 -20.67 -8.04 22.00
N GLU A 213 -21.73 -8.51 21.33
CA GLU A 213 -22.07 -9.92 21.26
C GLU A 213 -20.98 -10.73 20.53
N ARG A 214 -20.43 -10.19 19.45
CA ARG A 214 -19.59 -10.96 18.51
C ARG A 214 -18.10 -10.86 18.75
N ALA A 215 -17.65 -9.72 19.25
CA ALA A 215 -16.24 -9.45 19.55
C ALA A 215 -16.16 -8.67 20.87
N PRO A 216 -16.52 -9.28 22.02
CA PRO A 216 -16.59 -8.59 23.32
C PRO A 216 -15.24 -8.04 23.79
N SER A 217 -14.13 -8.62 23.33
CA SER A 217 -12.78 -8.07 23.56
C SER A 217 -12.58 -6.75 22.81
N LEU A 218 -12.78 -6.77 21.48
CA LEU A 218 -12.74 -5.58 20.63
C LEU A 218 -13.72 -4.49 21.09
N TYR A 219 -14.97 -4.85 21.41
CA TYR A 219 -15.97 -3.92 21.92
C TYR A 219 -15.48 -3.19 23.18
N ARG A 220 -14.91 -3.91 24.15
CA ARG A 220 -14.34 -3.31 25.36
C ARG A 220 -13.15 -2.39 25.09
N LYS A 221 -12.32 -2.68 24.08
CA LYS A 221 -11.20 -1.81 23.67
C LYS A 221 -11.68 -0.52 23.01
N LEU A 222 -12.83 -0.58 22.34
CA LEU A 222 -13.40 0.54 21.59
C LEU A 222 -14.38 1.39 22.42
N ARG A 223 -14.68 1.00 23.68
CA ARG A 223 -15.53 1.73 24.63
C ARG A 223 -14.69 2.55 25.61
#